data_AF-A0A531KGT3-F1
#
_entry.id   AF-A0A531KGT3-F1
#
_cell.length_a   1.000
_cell.length_b   1.000
_cell.length_c   1.000
_cell.angle_alpha   90.00
_cell.angle_beta   90.00
_cell.angle_gamma   90.00
#
_symmetry.space_group_name_H-M   'P 1'
#
loop_
_entity.id
_entity.type
_entity.pdbx_description
1 polymer ?
#
loop_
_entity_poly.entity_id
_entity_poly.type
_entity_poly.pdbx_seq_one_letter_code
_entity_poly.pdbx_strand_id
1 'polypeptide(L)'
;RIAFVRVCSGKLERGMKAKLVRTGKPMSLSAPQFFFARTRVTADEAFAGDVVGIPNHGTLRIGDTLTEGEEILFRGVPNFAPEILRRVRLGDAMKAKKLKEALHQMAEEGVVQLFSPEDGSPAIVGVVGALQLDVLKERLNIEYTLPVDFEMSRFSVCRWISADDKAELHRFI
;
A
#
# COMPACT_ATOMS: atom_id res chain seq x y z
N ARG A 1 -11.70 -5.70 -0.12
CA ARG A 1 -10.30 -5.98 0.32
C ARG A 1 -10.32 -6.17 1.83
N ILE A 2 -9.29 -6.78 2.43
CA ILE A 2 -9.15 -6.88 3.88
C ILE A 2 -7.87 -6.13 4.28
N ALA A 3 -7.98 -5.19 5.21
CA ALA A 3 -6.84 -4.57 5.87
C ALA A 3 -6.54 -5.36 7.15
N PHE A 4 -5.34 -5.93 7.25
CA PHE A 4 -4.91 -6.58 8.47
C PHE A 4 -4.41 -5.52 9.44
N VAL A 5 -5.01 -5.49 10.63
CA VAL A 5 -4.71 -4.53 11.67
C VAL A 5 -4.32 -5.29 12.93
N ARG A 6 -3.19 -4.89 13.51
CA ARG A 6 -2.75 -5.36 14.82
C ARG A 6 -3.37 -4.48 15.88
N VAL A 7 -4.05 -5.08 16.85
CA VAL A 7 -4.51 -4.37 18.04
C VAL A 7 -3.28 -4.12 18.92
N CYS A 8 -2.92 -2.86 19.13
CA CYS A 8 -1.73 -2.49 19.90
C CYS A 8 -2.04 -2.29 21.39
N SER A 9 -3.25 -1.85 21.72
CA SER A 9 -3.70 -1.58 23.08
C SER A 9 -5.22 -1.64 23.17
N GLY A 10 -5.74 -1.72 24.40
CA GLY A 10 -7.18 -1.70 24.65
C GLY A 10 -7.89 -2.95 24.14
N LYS A 11 -9.18 -2.78 23.86
CA LYS A 11 -10.09 -3.82 23.39
C LYS A 11 -10.81 -3.30 22.14
N LEU A 12 -10.74 -4.08 21.08
CA LEU A 12 -11.52 -3.83 19.88
C LEU A 12 -12.85 -4.56 20.00
N GLU A 13 -13.96 -3.83 19.90
CA GLU A 13 -15.31 -4.38 19.95
C GLU A 13 -16.02 -4.20 18.61
N ARG A 14 -16.77 -5.23 18.22
CA ARG A 14 -17.56 -5.18 17.00
C ARG A 14 -18.57 -4.03 17.04
N GLY A 15 -18.59 -3.24 15.96
CA GLY A 15 -19.48 -2.09 15.81
C GLY A 15 -18.93 -0.80 16.42
N MET A 16 -17.78 -0.84 17.10
CA MET A 16 -17.17 0.38 17.65
C MET A 16 -16.82 1.39 16.56
N LYS A 17 -16.70 2.66 16.95
CA LYS A 17 -16.21 3.73 16.07
C LYS A 17 -14.75 4.01 16.42
N ALA A 18 -13.88 3.92 15.42
CA ALA A 18 -12.48 4.29 15.53
C ALA A 18 -12.21 5.52 14.65
N LYS A 19 -11.34 6.43 15.11
CA LYS A 19 -10.83 7.56 14.32
C LYS A 19 -9.67 7.07 13.47
N LEU A 20 -9.74 7.30 12.16
CA LEU A 20 -8.59 7.15 11.27
C LEU A 20 -7.71 8.40 11.37
N VAL A 21 -6.59 8.29 12.10
CA VAL A 21 -5.76 9.44 12.50
C VAL A 21 -5.29 10.26 11.30
N ARG A 22 -4.84 9.63 10.21
CA ARG A 22 -4.38 10.31 8.98
C ARG A 22 -5.41 11.27 8.38
N THR A 23 -6.70 10.91 8.45
CA THR A 23 -7.78 11.70 7.82
C THR A 23 -8.65 12.45 8.83
N GLY A 24 -8.52 12.14 10.12
CA GLY A 24 -9.38 12.60 11.20
C GLY A 24 -10.82 12.05 11.16
N LYS A 25 -11.18 11.25 10.15
CA LYS A 25 -12.57 10.78 9.97
C LYS A 25 -12.88 9.58 10.87
N PRO A 26 -14.08 9.51 11.47
CA PRO A 26 -14.53 8.32 12.17
C PRO A 26 -14.87 7.21 11.16
N MET A 27 -14.56 5.97 11.54
CA MET A 27 -14.79 4.74 10.81
C MET A 27 -15.46 3.74 11.74
N SER A 28 -16.55 3.11 11.28
CA SER A 28 -17.20 2.03 12.03
C SER A 28 -16.52 0.70 11.73
N LEU A 29 -16.15 -0.03 12.78
CA LEU A 29 -15.56 -1.37 12.70
C LEU A 29 -16.68 -2.43 12.74
N SER A 30 -17.47 -2.50 11.67
CA SER A 30 -18.74 -3.26 11.66
C SER A 30 -18.58 -4.78 11.70
N ALA A 31 -17.52 -5.31 11.08
CA ALA A 31 -17.29 -6.75 10.97
C ALA A 31 -15.78 -7.08 10.94
N PRO A 32 -15.05 -6.86 12.06
CA PRO A 32 -13.69 -7.37 12.19
C PRO A 32 -13.70 -8.90 12.12
N GLN A 33 -12.69 -9.49 11.48
CA GLN A 33 -12.62 -10.92 11.22
C GLN A 33 -11.30 -11.51 11.72
N PHE A 34 -11.38 -12.61 12.45
CA PHE A 34 -10.24 -13.49 12.67
C PHE A 34 -10.07 -14.47 11.52
N PHE A 35 -8.81 -14.80 11.23
CA PHE A 35 -8.42 -15.74 10.20
C PHE A 35 -7.85 -16.99 10.88
N PHE A 36 -8.66 -18.04 10.96
CA PHE A 36 -8.24 -19.33 11.50
C PHE A 36 -8.11 -20.32 10.35
N ALA A 37 -6.87 -20.60 9.95
CA ALA A 37 -6.57 -21.44 8.78
C ALA A 37 -7.32 -20.98 7.53
N ARG A 38 -8.31 -21.75 7.05
CA ARG A 38 -9.12 -21.43 5.86
C ARG A 38 -10.43 -20.71 6.18
N THR A 39 -10.76 -20.56 7.47
CA THR A 39 -12.06 -20.06 7.91
C THR A 39 -11.95 -18.62 8.37
N ARG A 40 -12.97 -17.83 8.02
CA ARG A 40 -13.14 -16.46 8.52
C ARG A 40 -14.20 -16.51 9.61
N VAL A 41 -13.85 -16.02 10.79
CA VAL A 41 -14.76 -15.95 11.93
C VAL A 41 -14.89 -14.48 12.30
N THR A 42 -16.12 -14.00 12.46
CA THR A 42 -16.34 -12.64 12.95
C THR A 42 -15.79 -12.53 14.37
N ALA A 43 -14.96 -11.53 14.61
CA ALA A 43 -14.46 -11.20 15.93
C ALA A 43 -15.50 -10.32 16.63
N ASP A 44 -16.08 -10.77 17.74
CA ASP A 44 -16.92 -9.89 18.55
C ASP A 44 -16.06 -8.99 19.46
N GLU A 45 -14.94 -9.53 19.93
CA GLU A 45 -13.89 -8.80 20.65
C GLU A 45 -12.48 -9.25 20.24
N ALA A 46 -11.51 -8.36 20.33
CA ALA A 46 -10.07 -8.64 20.15
C ALA A 46 -9.23 -7.79 21.09
N PHE A 47 -8.08 -8.30 21.51
CA PHE A 47 -7.22 -7.68 22.52
C PHE A 47 -5.83 -7.35 21.98
N ALA A 48 -5.05 -6.58 22.75
CA ALA A 48 -3.69 -6.22 22.41
C ALA A 48 -2.84 -7.46 22.05
N GLY A 49 -2.24 -7.43 20.86
CA GLY A 49 -1.49 -8.55 20.28
C GLY A 49 -2.22 -9.25 19.13
N ASP A 50 -3.55 -9.22 19.12
CA ASP A 50 -4.35 -9.86 18.09
C ASP A 50 -4.21 -9.16 16.74
N VAL A 51 -4.30 -9.95 15.66
CA VAL A 51 -4.38 -9.45 14.29
C VAL A 51 -5.77 -9.75 13.74
N VAL A 52 -6.52 -8.70 13.46
CA VAL A 52 -7.87 -8.77 12.88
C VAL A 52 -7.85 -8.23 11.47
N GLY A 53 -8.67 -8.80 10.59
CA GLY A 53 -8.94 -8.22 9.29
C GLY A 53 -10.17 -7.32 9.33
N ILE A 54 -10.01 -6.08 8.87
CA ILE A 54 -11.09 -5.12 8.73
C ILE A 54 -11.43 -5.00 7.23
N PRO A 55 -12.71 -5.12 6.84
CA PRO A 55 -13.14 -4.85 5.48
C PRO A 55 -12.72 -3.45 5.02
N ASN A 56 -11.95 -3.40 3.92
CA ASN A 56 -11.42 -2.16 3.37
C ASN A 56 -11.97 -1.93 1.95
N HIS A 57 -12.54 -0.74 1.75
CA HIS A 57 -13.05 -0.25 0.46
C HIS A 57 -12.13 0.79 -0.19
N GLY A 58 -10.86 0.87 0.23
CA GLY A 58 -9.87 1.83 -0.26
C GLY A 58 -9.62 3.00 0.69
N THR A 59 -10.16 2.95 1.91
CA THR A 59 -10.00 3.99 2.93
C THR A 59 -8.72 3.80 3.75
N LEU A 60 -8.38 2.55 4.07
CA LEU A 60 -7.20 2.19 4.87
C LEU A 60 -5.99 1.94 3.96
N ARG A 61 -4.83 2.43 4.42
CA ARG A 61 -3.52 2.24 3.79
C ARG A 61 -2.54 1.58 4.77
N ILE A 62 -1.43 1.08 4.25
CA ILE A 62 -0.35 0.56 5.09
C ILE A 62 0.17 1.67 6.01
N GLY A 63 0.31 1.36 7.30
CA GLY A 63 0.77 2.30 8.33
C GLY A 63 -0.32 3.22 8.89
N ASP A 64 -1.57 3.14 8.40
CA ASP A 64 -2.67 3.89 9.01
C ASP A 64 -2.88 3.46 10.47
N THR A 65 -3.09 4.45 11.35
CA THR A 65 -3.39 4.23 12.76
C THR A 65 -4.86 4.50 13.05
N LEU A 66 -5.50 3.58 13.78
CA LEU A 66 -6.88 3.67 14.25
C LEU A 66 -6.87 3.83 15.77
N THR A 67 -7.56 4.84 16.29
CA THR A 67 -7.64 5.14 17.74
C THR A 67 -9.09 5.41 18.15
N GLU A 68 -9.37 5.48 19.45
CA GLU A 68 -10.69 5.90 19.97
C GLU A 68 -10.85 7.43 20.04
N GLY A 69 -9.83 8.19 19.63
CA GLY A 69 -9.87 9.66 19.59
C GLY A 69 -8.50 10.33 19.63
N GLU A 70 -7.52 9.64 20.22
CA GLU A 70 -6.15 10.12 20.37
C GLU A 70 -5.46 10.36 19.03
N GLU A 71 -4.57 11.35 18.98
CA GLU A 71 -3.78 11.68 17.79
C GLU A 71 -2.42 10.99 17.81
N ILE A 72 -2.44 9.66 17.90
CA ILE A 72 -1.24 8.83 17.92
C ILE A 72 -0.97 8.28 16.52
N LEU A 73 0.27 8.41 16.08
CA LEU A 73 0.75 7.80 14.85
C LEU A 73 1.81 6.74 15.18
N PHE A 74 1.56 5.49 14.83
CA PHE A 74 2.59 4.46 14.92
C PHE A 74 3.71 4.74 13.93
N ARG A 75 4.95 4.83 14.43
CA ARG A 75 6.16 4.91 13.59
C ARG A 75 6.63 3.50 13.26
N GLY A 76 7.24 3.31 12.09
CA GLY A 76 8.02 2.10 11.81
C GLY A 76 7.34 1.04 10.94
N VAL A 77 6.47 1.43 10.00
CA VAL A 77 6.23 0.59 8.82
C VAL A 77 7.16 1.08 7.70
N PRO A 78 8.41 0.58 7.62
CA PRO A 78 9.35 1.05 6.61
C PRO A 78 8.92 0.56 5.23
N ASN A 79 9.21 1.37 4.22
CA ASN A 79 9.32 0.84 2.87
C ASN A 79 10.69 0.18 2.74
N PHE A 80 10.72 -1.03 2.18
CA PHE A 80 11.97 -1.75 1.90
C PHE A 80 12.44 -1.40 0.50
N ALA A 81 13.74 -1.16 0.31
CA ALA A 81 14.25 -0.87 -1.03
C ALA A 81 13.94 -2.05 -1.97
N PRO A 82 13.31 -1.81 -3.13
CA PRO A 82 12.96 -2.90 -4.04
C PRO A 82 14.22 -3.53 -4.64
N GLU A 83 14.19 -4.85 -4.83
CA GLU A 83 15.26 -5.61 -5.45
C GLU A 83 15.04 -5.79 -6.97
N ILE A 84 13.77 -5.75 -7.40
CA ILE A 84 13.40 -5.95 -8.80
C ILE A 84 12.72 -4.67 -9.30
N LEU A 85 13.34 -4.04 -10.29
CA LEU A 85 12.80 -2.86 -10.96
C LEU A 85 12.37 -3.25 -12.38
N ARG A 86 11.14 -2.89 -12.74
CA ARG A 86 10.58 -3.13 -14.08
C ARG A 86 9.86 -1.91 -14.61
N ARG A 87 10.03 -1.62 -15.90
CA ARG A 87 9.23 -0.62 -16.59
C ARG A 87 7.87 -1.22 -16.94
N VAL A 88 6.81 -0.48 -16.71
CA VAL A 88 5.46 -0.90 -17.11
C VAL A 88 5.25 -0.55 -18.58
N ARG A 89 4.98 -1.57 -19.39
CA ARG A 89 4.63 -1.43 -20.81
C ARG A 89 3.13 -1.55 -20.97
N LEU A 90 2.54 -0.54 -21.60
CA LEU A 90 1.13 -0.52 -21.96
C LEU A 90 1.00 -0.72 -23.47
N GLY A 91 0.19 -1.69 -23.89
CA GLY A 91 -0.05 -1.92 -25.32
C GLY A 91 -0.89 -0.83 -26.00
N ASP A 92 -1.75 -0.15 -25.23
CA ASP A 92 -2.68 0.87 -25.72
C ASP A 92 -2.39 2.24 -25.09
N ALA A 93 -1.79 3.14 -25.88
CA ALA A 93 -1.40 4.48 -25.44
C ALA A 93 -2.59 5.34 -24.94
N MET A 94 -3.81 5.08 -25.44
CA MET A 94 -5.00 5.83 -25.02
C MET A 94 -5.35 5.60 -23.55
N LYS A 95 -4.89 4.49 -22.96
CA LYS A 95 -5.16 4.10 -21.58
C LYS A 95 -4.10 4.58 -20.58
N ALA A 96 -3.12 5.38 -21.02
CA ALA A 96 -1.99 5.82 -20.18
C ALA A 96 -2.43 6.55 -18.90
N LYS A 97 -3.45 7.42 -18.98
CA LYS A 97 -3.99 8.12 -17.81
C LYS A 97 -4.59 7.15 -16.79
N LYS A 98 -5.40 6.20 -17.28
CA LYS A 98 -6.02 5.16 -16.44
C LYS A 98 -4.96 4.27 -15.78
N LEU A 99 -3.89 3.94 -16.51
CA LEU A 99 -2.76 3.18 -15.97
C LEU A 99 -2.07 3.94 -14.84
N LYS A 100 -1.81 5.23 -15.02
CA LYS A 100 -1.18 6.05 -13.97
C LYS A 100 -2.02 6.05 -12.69
N GLU A 101 -3.32 6.25 -12.81
CA GLU A 101 -4.26 6.22 -11.67
C GLU A 101 -4.28 4.83 -10.99
N ALA A 102 -4.34 3.76 -11.78
CA ALA A 102 -4.33 2.39 -11.27
C ALA A 102 -3.02 2.03 -10.54
N LEU A 103 -1.87 2.39 -11.11
CA LEU A 103 -0.57 2.16 -10.48
C LEU A 103 -0.41 2.95 -9.17
N HIS A 104 -0.91 4.18 -9.11
CA HIS A 104 -0.94 4.95 -7.86
C HIS A 104 -1.76 4.22 -6.79
N GLN A 105 -2.94 3.72 -7.14
CA GLN A 105 -3.77 2.98 -6.18
C GLN A 105 -3.09 1.69 -5.71
N MET A 106 -2.45 0.94 -6.61
CA MET A 106 -1.69 -0.26 -6.25
C MET A 106 -0.50 0.05 -5.32
N ALA A 107 0.13 1.20 -5.50
CA ALA A 107 1.21 1.66 -4.63
C ALA A 107 0.69 2.08 -3.24
N GLU A 108 -0.47 2.74 -3.16
CA GLU A 108 -1.10 3.09 -1.89
C GLU A 108 -1.55 1.85 -1.09
N GLU A 109 -1.95 0.80 -1.78
CA GLU A 109 -2.24 -0.51 -1.19
C GLU A 109 -0.97 -1.30 -0.78
N GLY A 110 0.21 -0.84 -1.22
CA GLY A 110 1.50 -1.47 -0.94
C GLY A 110 1.78 -2.75 -1.74
N VAL A 111 1.07 -2.96 -2.86
CA VAL A 111 1.32 -4.11 -3.75
C VAL A 111 2.70 -3.98 -4.39
N VAL A 112 3.04 -2.77 -4.81
CA VAL A 112 4.31 -2.40 -5.46
C VAL A 112 4.74 -1.00 -5.03
N GLN A 113 5.99 -0.64 -5.27
CA GLN A 113 6.46 0.74 -5.18
C GLN A 113 6.46 1.37 -6.57
N LEU A 114 5.95 2.59 -6.69
CA LEU A 114 5.87 3.32 -7.95
C LEU A 114 6.93 4.42 -8.00
N PHE A 115 7.74 4.40 -9.05
CA PHE A 115 8.77 5.41 -9.32
C PHE A 115 8.45 6.12 -10.63
N SER A 116 8.37 7.45 -10.58
CA SER A 116 8.19 8.29 -11.77
C SER A 116 9.51 9.02 -12.04
N PRO A 117 10.26 8.65 -13.08
CA PRO A 117 11.47 9.36 -13.46
C PRO A 117 11.20 10.85 -13.77
N GLU A 118 12.12 11.73 -13.39
CA GLU A 118 12.01 13.18 -13.65
C GLU A 118 12.23 13.51 -15.14
N ASP A 119 12.95 12.66 -15.86
CA ASP A 119 13.20 12.79 -17.31
C ASP A 119 11.97 12.54 -18.20
N GLY A 120 10.80 12.31 -17.59
CA GLY A 120 9.55 12.02 -18.29
C GLY A 120 9.45 10.60 -18.86
N SER A 121 10.42 9.73 -18.55
CA SER A 121 10.36 8.31 -18.93
C SER A 121 9.13 7.62 -18.30
N PRO A 122 8.65 6.51 -18.90
CA PRO A 122 7.56 5.73 -18.33
C PRO A 122 7.85 5.28 -16.90
N ALA A 123 6.78 5.17 -16.11
CA ALA A 123 6.86 4.76 -14.71
C ALA A 123 7.51 3.38 -14.54
N ILE A 124 8.26 3.25 -13.46
CA ILE A 124 8.96 2.04 -13.04
C ILE A 124 8.28 1.51 -11.79
N VAL A 125 7.98 0.22 -11.77
CA VAL A 125 7.53 -0.47 -10.57
C VAL A 125 8.71 -1.18 -9.91
N GLY A 126 8.83 -1.02 -8.60
CA GLY A 126 9.77 -1.75 -7.77
C GLY A 126 9.04 -2.73 -6.88
N VAL A 127 9.57 -3.95 -6.82
CA VAL A 127 9.07 -5.02 -5.96
C VAL A 127 10.22 -5.70 -5.22
N VAL A 128 9.90 -6.34 -4.10
CA VAL A 128 10.86 -7.15 -3.34
C VAL A 128 10.90 -8.57 -3.90
N GLY A 129 9.75 -9.12 -4.32
CA GLY A 129 9.66 -10.46 -4.90
C GLY A 129 8.99 -10.48 -6.28
N ALA A 130 9.43 -11.39 -7.16
CA ALA A 130 8.94 -11.50 -8.54
C ALA A 130 7.43 -11.74 -8.62
N LEU A 131 6.85 -12.52 -7.70
CA LEU A 131 5.41 -12.81 -7.63
C LEU A 131 4.55 -11.53 -7.54
N GLN A 132 5.09 -10.45 -6.96
CA GLN A 132 4.36 -9.18 -6.88
C GLN A 132 4.10 -8.57 -8.27
N LEU A 133 4.96 -8.83 -9.26
CA LEU A 133 4.74 -8.41 -10.65
C LEU A 133 3.57 -9.18 -11.26
N ASP A 134 3.50 -10.49 -11.03
CA ASP A 134 2.41 -11.33 -11.55
C ASP A 134 1.07 -10.91 -10.92
N VAL A 135 1.06 -10.69 -9.60
CA VAL A 135 -0.11 -10.16 -8.88
C VAL A 135 -0.51 -8.78 -9.42
N LEU A 136 0.45 -7.88 -9.65
CA LEU A 136 0.18 -6.56 -10.22
C LEU A 136 -0.45 -6.68 -11.62
N LYS A 137 0.12 -7.49 -12.51
CA LYS A 137 -0.39 -7.71 -13.86
C LYS A 137 -1.82 -8.24 -13.85
N GLU A 138 -2.08 -9.26 -13.04
CA GLU A 138 -3.41 -9.86 -12.94
C GLU A 138 -4.44 -8.89 -12.36
N ARG A 139 -4.07 -8.14 -11.31
CA ARG A 139 -4.96 -7.12 -10.72
C ARG A 139 -5.26 -5.98 -11.68
N LEU A 140 -4.27 -5.47 -12.41
CA LEU A 140 -4.49 -4.43 -13.42
C LEU A 140 -5.41 -4.92 -14.54
N ASN A 141 -5.28 -6.19 -14.93
CA ASN A 141 -6.16 -6.79 -15.93
C ASN A 141 -7.60 -6.96 -15.42
N ILE A 142 -7.79 -7.58 -14.24
CA ILE A 142 -9.12 -7.87 -13.68
C ILE A 142 -9.83 -6.59 -13.22
N GLU A 143 -9.17 -5.75 -12.42
CA GLU A 143 -9.81 -4.60 -11.76
C GLU A 143 -9.92 -3.38 -12.68
N TYR A 144 -9.01 -3.22 -13.65
CA TYR A 144 -8.94 -2.03 -14.50
C TYR A 144 -9.03 -2.31 -16.00
N THR A 145 -9.08 -3.59 -16.43
CA THR A 145 -9.06 -3.97 -17.85
C THR A 145 -7.83 -3.37 -18.58
N LEU A 146 -6.71 -3.36 -17.86
CA LEU A 146 -5.41 -2.87 -18.33
C LEU A 146 -4.45 -4.05 -18.49
N PRO A 147 -4.42 -4.70 -19.66
CA PRO A 147 -3.37 -5.66 -19.95
C PRO A 147 -2.04 -4.91 -20.05
N VAL A 148 -1.11 -5.23 -19.15
CA VAL A 148 0.23 -4.66 -19.10
C VAL A 148 1.27 -5.76 -19.15
N ASP A 149 2.45 -5.39 -19.63
CA ASP A 149 3.65 -6.21 -19.56
C ASP A 149 4.77 -5.44 -18.87
N PHE A 150 5.84 -6.16 -18.55
CA PHE A 150 7.00 -5.60 -17.85
C PHE A 150 8.25 -5.75 -18.69
N GLU A 151 9.02 -4.67 -18.79
CA GLU A 151 10.33 -4.65 -19.42
C GLU A 151 11.42 -4.47 -18.36
N MET A 152 12.63 -4.96 -18.66
CA MET A 152 13.78 -4.78 -17.77
C MET A 152 14.09 -3.28 -17.64
N SER A 153 14.22 -2.81 -16.41
CA SER A 153 14.66 -1.45 -16.13
C SER A 153 16.16 -1.30 -16.40
N ARG A 154 16.60 -0.10 -16.79
CA ARG A 154 18.04 0.25 -16.83
C ARG A 154 18.69 0.33 -15.43
N PHE A 155 17.86 0.34 -14.38
CA PHE A 155 18.29 0.45 -12.99
C PHE A 155 18.24 -0.91 -12.30
N SER A 156 19.30 -1.22 -11.54
CA SER A 156 19.43 -2.45 -10.75
C SER A 156 19.26 -2.20 -9.25
N VAL A 157 19.39 -0.95 -8.79
CA VAL A 157 19.35 -0.60 -7.36
C VAL A 157 18.51 0.65 -7.16
N CYS A 158 17.77 0.70 -6.05
CA CYS A 158 17.04 1.87 -5.58
C CYS A 158 17.47 2.19 -4.14
N ARG A 159 17.69 3.48 -3.83
CA ARG A 159 18.03 3.96 -2.49
C ARG A 159 17.32 5.27 -2.22
N TRP A 160 16.89 5.46 -0.97
CA TRP A 160 16.49 6.77 -0.48
C TRP A 160 17.74 7.61 -0.23
N ILE A 161 17.71 8.84 -0.75
CA ILE A 161 18.74 9.84 -0.52
C ILE A 161 18.21 10.89 0.45
N SER A 162 19.06 11.34 1.36
CA SER A 162 18.77 12.39 2.33
C SER A 162 20.08 13.06 2.73
N ALA A 163 20.06 14.38 2.91
CA ALA A 163 21.16 15.15 3.46
C ALA A 163 20.61 16.18 4.45
N ASP A 164 21.41 16.54 5.45
CA ASP A 164 21.05 17.56 6.44
C ASP A 164 20.98 18.96 5.80
N ASP A 165 21.87 19.24 4.85
CA ASP A 165 21.83 20.45 4.03
C ASP A 165 21.07 20.22 2.71
N LYS A 166 20.03 21.04 2.49
CA LYS A 166 19.24 21.04 1.26
C LYS A 166 20.06 21.48 0.04
N ALA A 167 21.02 22.37 0.20
CA ALA A 167 21.85 22.82 -0.90
C ALA A 167 22.79 21.72 -1.38
N GLU A 168 23.35 20.93 -0.46
CA GLU A 168 24.08 19.70 -0.80
C GLU A 168 23.23 18.67 -1.54
N LEU A 169 22.01 18.40 -1.05
CA LEU A 169 21.11 17.47 -1.73
C LEU A 169 20.78 17.93 -3.16
N HIS A 170 20.49 19.22 -3.35
CA HIS A 170 20.19 19.76 -4.68
C HIS A 170 21.43 19.77 -5.61
N ARG A 171 22.65 19.83 -5.07
CA ARG A 171 23.86 19.69 -5.90
C ARG A 171 24.11 18.25 -6.34
N PHE A 172 23.62 17.27 -5.58
CA PHE A 172 23.78 15.85 -5.88
C PHE A 172 22.77 15.35 -6.92
N ILE A 173 21.52 15.84 -6.87
CA ILE A 173 20.43 15.52 -7.82
C ILE A 173 20.66 16.24 -9.13
#